data_AF-A0A705RG77-F1
#
_entry.id   AF-A0A705RG77-F1
#
_cell.length_a   1.000
_cell.length_b   1.000
_cell.length_c   1.000
_cell.angle_alpha   90.00
_cell.angle_beta   90.00
_cell.angle_gamma   90.00
#
_symmetry.space_group_name_H-M   'P 1'
#
loop_
_entity.id
_entity.type
_entity.pdbx_description
1 polymer ?
#
loop_
_entity_poly.entity_id
_entity_poly.type
_entity_poly.pdbx_seq_one_letter_code
_entity_poly.pdbx_strand_id
1 'polypeptide(L)'
;GIGVLLLLGVVSSSETSRAWTPDASAILYEKYWKLNGGMEAISNRAEMLSNSLLALGAQYGWQLAGMMLLGAALMRSGWLKGQYSLRHYRRTGALLVALGLMINLPAVILQWRLDWAYRWCAFLLQAPRELSAPLQTLGYAALMFGFWPQLSRCRLTLAIACVGRMALTNYLLQTIICTTLFYQFGLFMKFNRLELLFFVVPVWAINLLFSVIWLRFWRQGPVEWLWRQLTLRASGSLR
;
A
#
# COMPACT_ATOMS: atom_id res chain seq x y z
N GLY A 1 -10.65 14.64 2.99
CA GLY A 1 -10.36 13.34 3.62
C GLY A 1 -11.40 13.00 4.68
N ILE A 2 -11.06 13.17 5.97
CA ILE A 2 -11.91 12.74 7.10
C ILE A 2 -13.32 13.37 7.06
N GLY A 3 -13.44 14.67 6.75
CA GLY A 3 -14.76 15.30 6.63
C GLY A 3 -15.66 14.65 5.58
N VAL A 4 -15.10 14.17 4.46
CA VAL A 4 -15.84 13.44 3.42
C VAL A 4 -16.32 12.08 3.95
N LEU A 5 -15.46 11.36 4.68
CA LEU A 5 -15.85 10.10 5.33
C LEU A 5 -16.98 10.29 6.35
N LEU A 6 -16.93 11.35 7.16
CA LEU A 6 -17.99 11.66 8.11
C LEU A 6 -19.31 11.97 7.39
N LEU A 7 -19.27 12.79 6.33
CA LEU A 7 -20.44 13.09 5.51
C LEU A 7 -21.04 11.83 4.87
N LEU A 8 -20.20 10.98 4.27
CA LEU A 8 -20.65 9.72 3.67
C LEU A 8 -21.24 8.76 4.72
N GLY A 9 -20.66 8.70 5.92
CA GLY A 9 -21.19 7.89 7.01
C GLY A 9 -22.57 8.36 7.47
N VAL A 10 -22.82 9.67 7.50
CA VAL A 10 -24.14 10.25 7.85
C VAL A 10 -25.18 10.00 6.76
N VAL A 11 -24.78 10.07 5.49
CA VAL A 11 -25.69 9.88 4.33
C VAL A 11 -25.93 8.40 4.02
N SER A 12 -25.03 7.50 4.42
CA SER A 12 -25.15 6.07 4.12
C SER A 12 -26.36 5.42 4.82
N SER A 13 -27.14 4.67 4.07
CA SER A 13 -28.24 3.84 4.59
C SER A 13 -27.69 2.61 5.34
N SER A 14 -28.54 1.97 6.13
CA SER A 14 -28.21 0.72 6.83
C SER A 14 -28.16 -0.50 5.91
N GLU A 15 -28.54 -0.36 4.64
CA GLU A 15 -28.49 -1.45 3.68
C GLU A 15 -27.05 -1.78 3.31
N THR A 16 -26.70 -3.06 3.43
CA THR A 16 -25.39 -3.55 3.04
C THR A 16 -25.28 -3.57 1.52
N SER A 17 -24.32 -2.83 0.97
CA SER A 17 -23.99 -2.92 -0.45
C SER A 17 -23.66 -4.37 -0.84
N ARG A 18 -24.01 -4.79 -2.07
CA ARG A 18 -23.58 -6.08 -2.64
C ARG A 18 -22.06 -6.24 -2.65
N ALA A 19 -21.31 -5.13 -2.61
CA ALA A 19 -19.86 -5.17 -2.45
C ALA A 19 -19.39 -5.56 -1.04
N TRP A 20 -20.22 -5.31 -0.01
CA TRP A 20 -19.89 -5.61 1.40
C TRP A 20 -20.33 -7.02 1.81
N THR A 21 -21.50 -7.44 1.33
CA THR A 21 -22.04 -8.80 1.52
C THR A 21 -22.43 -9.37 0.16
N PRO A 22 -21.45 -9.89 -0.61
CA PRO A 22 -21.71 -10.40 -1.94
C PRO A 22 -22.55 -11.68 -1.85
N ASP A 23 -23.59 -11.76 -2.68
CA ASP A 23 -24.40 -12.95 -2.83
C ASP A 23 -23.71 -13.97 -3.74
N ALA A 24 -24.24 -15.19 -3.79
CA ALA A 24 -23.65 -16.27 -4.57
C ALA A 24 -23.50 -15.92 -6.07
N SER A 25 -24.43 -15.14 -6.63
CA SER A 25 -24.37 -14.72 -8.03
C SER A 25 -23.23 -13.74 -8.28
N ALA A 26 -23.04 -12.75 -7.39
CA ALA A 26 -21.92 -11.81 -7.46
C ALA A 26 -20.56 -12.54 -7.35
N ILE A 27 -20.43 -13.52 -6.46
CA ILE A 27 -19.20 -14.31 -6.31
C ILE A 27 -18.91 -15.13 -7.58
N LEU A 28 -19.93 -15.77 -8.15
CA LEU A 28 -19.78 -16.55 -9.39
C LEU A 28 -19.43 -15.66 -10.58
N TYR A 29 -20.06 -14.51 -10.71
CA TYR A 29 -19.75 -13.51 -11.73
C TYR A 29 -18.31 -13.01 -11.58
N GLU A 30 -17.88 -12.69 -10.35
CA GLU A 30 -16.51 -12.25 -10.08
C GLU A 30 -15.47 -13.32 -10.48
N LYS A 31 -15.74 -14.57 -10.12
CA LYS A 31 -14.91 -15.71 -10.52
C LYS A 31 -14.86 -15.85 -12.05
N TYR A 32 -15.99 -15.70 -12.72
CA TYR A 32 -16.08 -15.85 -14.17
C TYR A 32 -15.19 -14.84 -14.91
N TRP A 33 -15.38 -13.54 -14.66
CA TRP A 33 -14.64 -12.52 -15.42
C TRP A 33 -13.15 -12.48 -15.05
N LYS A 34 -12.78 -12.85 -13.81
CA LYS A 34 -11.37 -12.94 -13.42
C LYS A 34 -10.61 -14.09 -14.07
N LEU A 35 -11.26 -15.23 -14.33
CA LEU A 35 -10.63 -16.41 -14.92
C LEU A 35 -10.69 -16.44 -16.46
N ASN A 36 -11.78 -15.97 -17.06
CA ASN A 36 -12.00 -16.12 -18.51
C ASN A 36 -11.59 -14.90 -19.35
N GLY A 37 -11.32 -13.75 -18.72
CA GLY A 37 -10.95 -12.53 -19.44
C GLY A 37 -12.09 -12.01 -20.33
N GLY A 38 -11.73 -11.42 -21.48
CA GLY A 38 -12.68 -10.90 -22.47
C GLY A 38 -13.21 -9.48 -22.17
N MET A 39 -14.21 -9.06 -22.95
CA MET A 39 -14.80 -7.71 -22.86
C MET A 39 -15.41 -7.43 -21.49
N GLU A 40 -16.05 -8.42 -20.88
CA GLU A 40 -16.57 -8.34 -19.50
C GLU A 40 -15.46 -8.08 -18.48
N ALA A 41 -14.31 -8.74 -18.61
CA ALA A 41 -13.19 -8.49 -17.70
C ALA A 41 -12.59 -7.08 -17.90
N ILE A 42 -12.56 -6.59 -19.15
CA ILE A 42 -12.08 -5.24 -19.46
C ILE A 42 -13.03 -4.18 -18.89
N SER A 43 -14.34 -4.33 -19.08
CA SER A 43 -15.34 -3.40 -18.57
C SER A 43 -15.29 -3.32 -17.05
N ASN A 44 -15.26 -4.46 -16.35
CA ASN A 44 -15.14 -4.52 -14.89
C ASN A 44 -13.84 -3.84 -14.41
N ARG A 45 -12.71 -4.08 -15.09
CA ARG A 45 -11.44 -3.44 -14.73
C ARG A 45 -11.44 -1.93 -14.97
N ALA A 46 -12.06 -1.48 -16.05
CA ALA A 46 -12.22 -0.06 -16.34
C ALA A 46 -13.11 0.64 -15.30
N GLU A 47 -14.20 -0.02 -14.88
CA GLU A 47 -15.06 0.47 -13.80
C GLU A 47 -14.31 0.53 -12.46
N MET A 48 -13.56 -0.52 -12.11
CA MET A 48 -12.72 -0.51 -10.89
C MET A 48 -11.68 0.59 -10.93
N LEU A 49 -11.07 0.85 -12.08
CA LEU A 49 -10.13 1.96 -12.27
C LEU A 49 -10.83 3.31 -12.06
N SER A 50 -11.99 3.53 -12.67
CA SER A 50 -12.79 4.75 -12.51
C SER A 50 -13.15 4.99 -11.04
N ASN A 51 -13.68 3.97 -10.35
CA ASN A 51 -14.03 4.04 -8.94
C ASN A 51 -12.80 4.33 -8.06
N SER A 52 -11.65 3.75 -8.40
CA SER A 52 -10.38 4.02 -7.70
C SER A 52 -9.89 5.45 -7.88
N LEU A 53 -10.05 6.03 -9.09
CA LEU A 53 -9.70 7.42 -9.37
C LEU A 53 -10.62 8.41 -8.65
N LEU A 54 -11.93 8.11 -8.58
CA LEU A 54 -12.88 8.90 -7.80
C LEU A 54 -12.53 8.85 -6.30
N ALA A 55 -12.24 7.66 -5.77
CA ALA A 55 -11.81 7.51 -4.37
C ALA A 55 -10.47 8.23 -4.10
N LEU A 56 -9.56 8.23 -5.08
CA LEU A 56 -8.32 9.01 -5.02
C LEU A 56 -8.63 10.51 -4.90
N GLY A 57 -9.52 11.07 -5.72
CA GLY A 57 -9.88 12.49 -5.61
C GLY A 57 -10.64 12.83 -4.32
N ALA A 58 -11.62 12.02 -3.94
CA ALA A 58 -12.53 12.31 -2.83
C ALA A 58 -11.85 12.10 -1.45
N GLN A 59 -11.00 11.09 -1.31
CA GLN A 59 -10.47 10.67 -0.01
C GLN A 59 -8.95 10.64 0.03
N TYR A 60 -8.30 9.75 -0.73
CA TYR A 60 -6.87 9.45 -0.57
C TYR A 60 -5.95 10.60 -1.01
N GLY A 61 -6.35 11.36 -2.01
CA GLY A 61 -5.57 12.45 -2.60
C GLY A 61 -5.27 13.55 -1.60
N TRP A 62 -6.22 13.87 -0.71
CA TRP A 62 -6.02 14.84 0.37
C TRP A 62 -4.98 14.37 1.38
N GLN A 63 -5.01 13.09 1.73
CA GLN A 63 -4.03 12.51 2.64
C GLN A 63 -2.64 12.47 2.00
N LEU A 64 -2.55 12.06 0.73
CA LEU A 64 -1.30 12.04 -0.03
C LEU A 64 -0.70 13.45 -0.14
N ALA A 65 -1.50 14.45 -0.51
CA ALA A 65 -1.07 15.84 -0.56
C ALA A 65 -0.55 16.32 0.80
N GLY A 66 -1.28 16.02 1.89
CA GLY A 66 -0.84 16.31 3.25
C GLY A 66 0.49 15.65 3.61
N MET A 67 0.67 14.37 3.27
CA MET A 67 1.92 13.65 3.51
C MET A 67 3.09 14.17 2.67
N MET A 68 2.84 14.61 1.43
CA MET A 68 3.86 15.23 0.57
C MET A 68 4.31 16.59 1.15
N LEU A 69 3.37 17.43 1.59
CA LEU A 69 3.68 18.72 2.23
C LEU A 69 4.41 18.52 3.55
N LEU A 70 3.99 17.55 4.36
CA LEU A 70 4.66 17.16 5.59
C LEU A 70 6.10 16.69 5.32
N GLY A 71 6.29 15.85 4.30
CA GLY A 71 7.61 15.43 3.85
C GLY A 71 8.49 16.61 3.42
N ALA A 72 7.93 17.56 2.66
CA ALA A 72 8.64 18.78 2.26
C ALA A 72 9.04 19.64 3.47
N ALA A 73 8.15 19.82 4.46
CA ALA A 73 8.45 20.53 5.70
C ALA A 73 9.54 19.83 6.53
N LEU A 74 9.47 18.50 6.65
CA LEU A 74 10.48 17.70 7.34
C LEU A 74 11.83 17.67 6.63
N MET A 75 11.84 17.77 5.30
CA MET A 75 13.07 17.93 4.52
C MET A 75 13.69 19.31 4.73
N ARG A 76 12.86 20.38 4.76
CA ARG A 76 13.30 21.75 5.01
C ARG A 76 13.85 21.96 6.42
N SER A 77 13.22 21.35 7.42
CA SER A 77 13.69 21.40 8.82
C SER A 77 14.94 20.56 9.10
N GLY A 78 15.46 19.84 8.11
CA GLY A 78 16.63 18.95 8.27
C GLY A 78 16.31 17.61 8.94
N TRP A 79 15.05 17.37 9.32
CA TRP A 79 14.64 16.15 10.00
C TRP A 79 14.76 14.92 9.10
N LEU A 80 14.39 15.00 7.82
CA LEU A 80 14.65 13.89 6.88
C LEU A 80 16.12 13.83 6.40
N LYS A 81 16.92 14.85 6.70
CA LYS A 81 18.37 14.87 6.41
C LYS A 81 19.20 14.19 7.51
N GLY A 82 18.57 13.71 8.58
CA GLY A 82 19.29 13.05 9.68
C GLY A 82 20.08 14.01 10.59
N GLN A 83 19.75 15.31 10.59
CA GLN A 83 20.51 16.32 11.35
C GLN A 83 20.23 16.31 12.87
N TYR A 84 19.21 15.58 13.31
CA TYR A 84 18.82 15.47 14.72
C TYR A 84 19.51 14.29 15.40
N SER A 85 19.57 14.31 16.74
CA SER A 85 20.20 13.22 17.50
C SER A 85 19.44 11.89 17.36
N LEU A 86 20.16 10.76 17.44
CA LEU A 86 19.53 9.42 17.41
C LEU A 86 18.51 9.23 18.54
N ARG A 87 18.74 9.84 19.71
CA ARG A 87 17.80 9.79 20.85
C ARG A 87 16.49 10.48 20.52
N HIS A 88 16.54 11.61 19.79
CA HIS A 88 15.34 12.31 19.31
C HIS A 88 14.50 11.41 18.41
N TYR A 89 15.12 10.77 17.41
CA TYR A 89 14.43 9.86 16.50
C TYR A 89 13.80 8.67 17.20
N ARG A 90 14.51 8.04 18.15
CA ARG A 90 13.98 6.90 18.91
C ARG A 90 12.77 7.28 19.77
N ARG A 91 12.88 8.41 20.50
CA ARG A 91 11.78 8.91 21.35
C ARG A 91 10.58 9.34 20.53
N THR A 92 10.80 10.14 19.49
CA THR A 92 9.75 10.61 18.59
C THR A 92 9.08 9.42 17.89
N GLY A 93 9.89 8.45 17.41
CA GLY A 93 9.39 7.24 16.79
C GLY A 93 8.50 6.41 17.71
N ALA A 94 8.98 6.12 18.93
CA ALA A 94 8.20 5.37 19.92
C ALA A 94 6.91 6.09 20.30
N LEU A 95 6.96 7.41 20.52
CA LEU A 95 5.78 8.22 20.85
C LEU A 95 4.76 8.24 19.72
N LEU A 96 5.18 8.47 18.48
CA LEU A 96 4.28 8.53 17.32
C LEU A 96 3.65 7.17 17.00
N VAL A 97 4.42 6.07 17.11
CA VAL A 97 3.87 4.71 16.97
C VAL A 97 2.87 4.43 18.09
N ALA A 98 3.22 4.72 19.35
CA ALA A 98 2.31 4.52 20.48
C ALA A 98 1.02 5.32 20.31
N LEU A 99 1.11 6.60 19.94
CA LEU A 99 -0.05 7.45 19.68
C LEU A 99 -0.91 6.90 18.54
N GLY A 100 -0.30 6.49 17.43
CA GLY A 100 -0.99 5.88 16.31
C GLY A 100 -1.70 4.57 16.66
N LEU A 101 -1.10 3.75 17.53
CA LEU A 101 -1.72 2.54 18.07
C LEU A 101 -2.86 2.87 19.04
N MET A 102 -2.70 3.87 19.90
CA MET A 102 -3.76 4.32 20.82
C MET A 102 -4.98 4.85 20.07
N ILE A 103 -4.82 5.43 18.88
CA ILE A 103 -5.92 5.85 18.02
C ILE A 103 -6.56 4.65 17.30
N ASN A 104 -5.75 3.72 16.75
CA ASN A 104 -6.27 2.59 15.96
C ASN A 104 -6.89 1.47 16.78
N LEU A 105 -6.28 1.10 17.91
CA LEU A 105 -6.71 -0.07 18.69
C LEU A 105 -8.20 0.03 19.10
N PRO A 106 -8.69 1.15 19.66
CA PRO A 106 -10.11 1.29 19.95
C PRO A 106 -10.99 1.18 18.70
N ALA A 107 -10.54 1.74 17.57
CA ALA A 107 -11.29 1.69 16.32
C ALA A 107 -11.42 0.26 15.77
N VAL A 108 -10.36 -0.56 15.87
CA VAL A 108 -10.38 -1.97 15.45
C VAL A 108 -11.23 -2.81 16.41
N ILE A 109 -11.11 -2.58 17.73
CA ILE A 109 -11.96 -3.26 18.73
C ILE A 109 -13.43 -2.95 18.48
N LEU A 110 -13.76 -1.69 18.18
CA LEU A 110 -15.12 -1.27 17.89
C LEU A 110 -15.64 -1.85 16.57
N GLN A 111 -14.81 -1.92 15.52
CA GLN A 111 -15.17 -2.61 14.27
C GLN A 111 -15.51 -4.09 14.51
N TRP A 112 -14.71 -4.76 15.36
CA TRP A 112 -14.97 -6.15 15.72
C TRP A 112 -16.26 -6.31 16.54
N ARG A 113 -16.50 -5.43 17.53
CA ARG A 113 -17.71 -5.44 18.37
C ARG A 113 -18.99 -5.14 17.59
N LEU A 114 -18.88 -4.44 16.46
CA LEU A 114 -20.00 -4.09 15.58
C LEU A 114 -20.17 -5.08 14.42
N ASP A 115 -19.53 -6.26 14.49
CA ASP A 115 -19.59 -7.30 13.46
C ASP A 115 -19.29 -6.78 12.04
N TRP A 116 -18.39 -5.81 11.94
CA TRP A 116 -18.03 -5.17 10.67
C TRP A 116 -19.23 -4.55 9.93
N ALA A 117 -20.24 -4.08 10.65
CA ALA A 117 -21.43 -3.46 10.06
C ALA A 117 -21.07 -2.31 9.11
N TYR A 118 -21.63 -2.36 7.90
CA TYR A 118 -21.28 -1.48 6.77
C TYR A 118 -21.29 0.00 7.15
N ARG A 119 -22.41 0.49 7.71
CA ARG A 119 -22.61 1.91 8.08
C ARG A 119 -21.46 2.49 8.91
N TRP A 120 -20.96 1.72 9.87
CA TRP A 120 -19.92 2.18 10.80
C TRP A 120 -18.52 1.93 10.24
N CYS A 121 -18.29 0.76 9.66
CA CYS A 121 -16.95 0.28 9.29
C CYS A 121 -16.49 0.78 7.92
N ALA A 122 -17.41 1.05 7.00
CA ALA A 122 -17.07 1.56 5.67
C ALA A 122 -16.63 3.03 5.70
N PHE A 123 -17.11 3.82 6.68
CA PHE A 123 -16.91 5.27 6.69
C PHE A 123 -16.38 5.80 8.03
N LEU A 124 -17.20 5.75 9.09
CA LEU A 124 -16.89 6.43 10.35
C LEU A 124 -15.63 5.87 11.04
N LEU A 125 -15.51 4.54 11.10
CA LEU A 125 -14.37 3.86 11.72
C LEU A 125 -13.12 3.81 10.81
N GLN A 126 -13.20 4.34 9.59
CA GLN A 126 -12.02 4.60 8.76
C GLN A 126 -11.30 5.88 9.18
N ALA A 127 -11.99 6.87 9.74
CA ALA A 127 -11.36 8.14 10.13
C ALA A 127 -10.20 7.99 11.13
N PRO A 128 -10.28 7.14 12.19
CA PRO A 128 -9.15 6.87 13.07
C PRO A 128 -7.94 6.28 12.32
N ARG A 129 -8.18 5.38 11.36
CA ARG A 129 -7.13 4.82 10.49
C ARG A 129 -6.45 5.90 9.67
N GLU A 130 -7.22 6.80 9.08
CA GLU A 130 -6.69 7.90 8.26
C GLU A 130 -5.84 8.90 9.05
N LEU A 131 -6.22 9.16 10.31
CA LEU A 131 -5.49 10.06 11.19
C LEU A 131 -4.19 9.43 11.74
N SER A 132 -4.28 8.14 12.10
CA SER A 132 -3.16 7.40 12.70
C SER A 132 -2.12 6.95 11.68
N ALA A 133 -2.46 6.78 10.41
CA ALA A 133 -1.54 6.32 9.37
C ALA A 133 -0.35 7.28 9.14
N PRO A 134 -0.52 8.61 9.01
CA PRO A 134 0.58 9.57 8.99
C PRO A 134 1.50 9.49 10.21
N LEU A 135 0.91 9.39 11.41
CA LEU A 135 1.65 9.31 12.67
C LEU A 135 2.52 8.06 12.72
N GLN A 136 1.96 6.89 12.40
CA GLN A 136 2.72 5.64 12.36
C GLN A 136 3.78 5.64 11.27
N THR A 137 3.48 6.17 10.09
CA THR A 137 4.45 6.28 8.99
C THR A 137 5.67 7.10 9.42
N LEU A 138 5.44 8.27 10.03
CA LEU A 138 6.52 9.08 10.59
C LEU A 138 7.21 8.38 11.76
N GLY A 139 6.46 7.67 12.59
CA GLY A 139 6.99 6.89 13.70
C GLY A 139 7.95 5.80 13.24
N TYR A 140 7.57 5.01 12.24
CA TYR A 140 8.42 4.00 11.63
C TYR A 140 9.64 4.61 10.94
N ALA A 141 9.46 5.70 10.18
CA ALA A 141 10.59 6.41 9.59
C ALA A 141 11.57 6.89 10.67
N ALA A 142 11.07 7.50 11.75
CA ALA A 142 11.90 7.97 12.86
C ALA A 142 12.67 6.80 13.51
N LEU A 143 12.03 5.67 13.76
CA LEU A 143 12.71 4.49 14.31
C LEU A 143 13.78 3.95 13.35
N MET A 144 13.52 3.92 12.04
CA MET A 144 14.51 3.54 11.04
C MET A 144 15.74 4.46 11.08
N PHE A 145 15.56 5.78 11.17
CA PHE A 145 16.66 6.74 11.34
C PHE A 145 17.39 6.54 12.68
N GLY A 146 16.65 6.36 13.77
CA GLY A 146 17.21 6.20 15.12
C GLY A 146 18.03 4.93 15.32
N PHE A 147 17.76 3.88 14.55
CA PHE A 147 18.49 2.60 14.57
C PHE A 147 19.31 2.36 13.30
N TRP A 148 19.46 3.36 12.44
CA TRP A 148 20.20 3.23 11.18
C TRP A 148 21.64 2.69 11.33
N PRO A 149 22.44 3.08 12.35
CA PRO A 149 23.79 2.53 12.53
C PRO A 149 23.83 1.01 12.73
N GLN A 150 22.77 0.44 13.30
CA GLN A 150 22.60 -1.00 13.47
C GLN A 150 22.02 -1.64 12.21
N LEU A 151 20.96 -1.06 11.65
CA LEU A 151 20.25 -1.61 10.48
C LEU A 151 21.15 -1.68 9.25
N SER A 152 21.95 -0.65 8.99
CA SER A 152 22.83 -0.54 7.82
C SER A 152 23.91 -1.64 7.76
N ARG A 153 24.26 -2.25 8.89
CA ARG A 153 25.21 -3.37 8.96
C ARG A 153 24.57 -4.72 8.64
N CYS A 154 23.24 -4.80 8.68
CA CYS A 154 22.52 -6.05 8.45
C CYS A 154 22.44 -6.36 6.94
N ARG A 155 22.85 -7.57 6.56
CA ARG A 155 22.77 -8.04 5.16
C ARG A 155 21.34 -8.05 4.63
N LEU A 156 20.36 -8.33 5.49
CA LEU A 156 18.94 -8.29 5.11
C LEU A 156 18.51 -6.87 4.73
N THR A 157 18.93 -5.85 5.49
CA THR A 157 18.64 -4.44 5.16
C THR A 157 19.22 -4.08 3.79
N LEU A 158 20.45 -4.53 3.49
CA LEU A 158 21.07 -4.31 2.18
C LEU A 158 20.31 -5.04 1.05
N ALA A 159 19.81 -6.25 1.30
CA ALA A 159 18.97 -6.97 0.34
C ALA A 159 17.62 -6.28 0.11
N ILE A 160 16.98 -5.79 1.17
CA ILE A 160 15.74 -4.99 1.07
C ILE A 160 16.01 -3.68 0.32
N ALA A 161 17.16 -3.04 0.53
CA ALA A 161 17.54 -1.86 -0.24
C ALA A 161 17.68 -2.15 -1.74
N CYS A 162 18.15 -3.35 -2.12
CA CYS A 162 18.13 -3.79 -3.53
C CYS A 162 16.70 -3.86 -4.09
N VAL A 163 15.75 -4.41 -3.33
CA VAL A 163 14.32 -4.44 -3.72
C VAL A 163 13.77 -3.03 -3.92
N GLY A 164 14.11 -2.10 -3.01
CA GLY A 164 13.70 -0.69 -3.11
C GLY A 164 14.26 0.04 -4.34
N ARG A 165 15.49 -0.29 -4.78
CA ARG A 165 16.07 0.24 -6.03
C ARG A 165 15.38 -0.27 -7.30
N MET A 166 14.59 -1.35 -7.18
CA MET A 166 13.86 -2.00 -8.26
C MET A 166 12.35 -2.03 -7.99
N ALA A 167 11.82 -0.98 -7.33
CA ALA A 167 10.43 -0.96 -6.86
C ALA A 167 9.39 -1.20 -7.97
N LEU A 168 9.57 -0.60 -9.16
CA LEU A 168 8.64 -0.74 -10.28
C LEU A 168 8.75 -2.13 -10.92
N THR A 169 9.98 -2.63 -11.10
CA THR A 169 10.21 -3.99 -11.60
C THR A 169 9.62 -5.02 -10.64
N ASN A 170 9.85 -4.89 -9.34
CA ASN A 170 9.34 -5.83 -8.33
C ASN A 170 7.81 -5.77 -8.22
N TYR A 171 7.21 -4.59 -8.34
CA TYR A 171 5.75 -4.45 -8.41
C TYR A 171 5.15 -5.24 -9.58
N LEU A 172 5.76 -5.12 -10.77
CA LEU A 172 5.32 -5.88 -11.95
C LEU A 172 5.62 -7.37 -11.83
N LEU A 173 6.78 -7.75 -11.29
CA LEU A 173 7.13 -9.14 -11.04
C LEU A 173 6.14 -9.79 -10.09
N GLN A 174 5.82 -9.14 -8.97
CA GLN A 174 4.79 -9.61 -8.04
C GLN A 174 3.42 -9.71 -8.73
N THR A 175 3.06 -8.72 -9.55
CA THR A 175 1.81 -8.75 -10.31
C THR A 175 1.78 -9.98 -11.22
N ILE A 176 2.82 -10.21 -12.02
CA ILE A 176 2.94 -11.37 -12.93
C ILE A 176 2.82 -12.69 -12.15
N ILE A 177 3.53 -12.81 -11.02
CA ILE A 177 3.47 -14.01 -10.17
C ILE A 177 2.04 -14.23 -9.69
N CYS A 178 1.42 -13.22 -9.07
CA CYS A 178 0.08 -13.34 -8.51
C CYS A 178 -0.98 -13.58 -9.58
N THR A 179 -0.95 -12.87 -10.71
CA THR A 179 -1.93 -13.08 -11.79
C THR A 179 -1.77 -14.45 -12.45
N THR A 180 -0.54 -14.94 -12.58
CA THR A 180 -0.28 -16.30 -13.11
C THR A 180 -0.83 -17.35 -12.14
N LEU A 181 -0.48 -17.26 -10.87
CA LEU A 181 -0.95 -18.22 -9.86
C LEU A 181 -2.48 -18.20 -9.72
N PHE A 182 -3.08 -17.04 -9.50
CA PHE A 182 -4.51 -16.96 -9.17
C PHE A 182 -5.41 -17.03 -10.40
N TYR A 183 -5.04 -16.43 -11.53
CA TYR A 183 -5.91 -16.40 -12.71
C TYR A 183 -5.57 -17.52 -13.71
N GLN A 184 -4.29 -17.74 -14.03
CA GLN A 184 -3.92 -18.74 -15.06
C GLN A 184 -3.92 -20.17 -14.51
N PHE A 185 -3.40 -20.39 -13.29
CA PHE A 185 -3.46 -21.71 -12.65
C PHE A 185 -4.77 -21.96 -11.89
N GLY A 186 -5.73 -21.03 -11.99
CA GLY A 186 -7.05 -21.19 -11.39
C GLY A 186 -7.04 -21.34 -9.87
N LEU A 187 -6.11 -20.69 -9.18
CA LEU A 187 -6.04 -20.66 -7.71
C LEU A 187 -6.97 -19.62 -7.08
N PHE A 188 -7.67 -18.81 -7.88
CA PHE A 188 -8.62 -17.81 -7.41
C PHE A 188 -9.72 -18.44 -6.54
N MET A 189 -9.99 -17.83 -5.37
CA MET A 189 -11.00 -18.27 -4.39
C MET A 189 -10.80 -19.68 -3.81
N LYS A 190 -9.58 -20.24 -3.86
CA LYS A 190 -9.27 -21.56 -3.29
C LYS A 190 -8.63 -21.53 -1.90
N PHE A 191 -8.22 -20.36 -1.43
CA PHE A 191 -7.46 -20.20 -0.19
C PHE A 191 -8.14 -19.23 0.76
N ASN A 192 -8.06 -19.52 2.06
CA ASN A 192 -8.49 -18.62 3.11
C ASN A 192 -7.46 -17.50 3.36
N ARG A 193 -7.81 -16.54 4.23
CA ARG A 193 -6.95 -15.38 4.51
C ARG A 193 -5.60 -15.75 5.11
N LEU A 194 -5.54 -16.78 5.96
CA LEU A 194 -4.29 -17.22 6.60
C LEU A 194 -3.39 -17.93 5.58
N GLU A 195 -3.95 -18.75 4.71
CA GLU A 195 -3.22 -19.41 3.63
C GLU A 195 -2.61 -18.41 2.66
N LEU A 196 -3.34 -17.34 2.31
CA LEU A 196 -2.84 -16.25 1.48
C LEU A 196 -1.65 -15.51 2.13
N LEU A 197 -1.58 -15.43 3.47
CA LEU A 197 -0.41 -14.86 4.15
C LEU A 197 0.85 -15.71 3.92
N PHE A 198 0.72 -17.04 3.81
CA PHE A 198 1.87 -17.90 3.51
C PHE A 198 2.42 -17.68 2.10
N PHE A 199 1.62 -17.23 1.13
CA PHE A 199 2.11 -16.86 -0.21
C PHE A 199 3.01 -15.61 -0.20
N VAL A 200 2.90 -14.74 0.81
CA VAL A 200 3.73 -13.52 0.91
C VAL A 200 5.21 -13.87 1.02
N VAL A 201 5.54 -14.89 1.82
CA VAL A 201 6.93 -15.32 2.08
C VAL A 201 7.68 -15.74 0.80
N PRO A 202 7.20 -16.70 -0.01
CA PRO A 202 7.89 -17.10 -1.24
C PRO A 202 7.93 -15.97 -2.28
N VAL A 203 6.85 -15.18 -2.42
CA VAL A 203 6.84 -14.04 -3.34
C VAL A 203 7.91 -13.01 -2.96
N TRP A 204 8.06 -12.70 -1.66
CA TRP A 204 9.11 -11.83 -1.18
C TRP A 204 10.51 -12.43 -1.33
N ALA A 205 10.66 -13.73 -1.10
CA ALA A 205 11.94 -14.43 -1.32
C ALA A 205 12.37 -14.31 -2.79
N ILE A 206 11.44 -14.51 -3.74
CA ILE A 206 11.70 -14.33 -5.17
C ILE A 206 12.11 -12.88 -5.47
N ASN A 207 11.37 -11.89 -4.99
CA ASN A 207 11.70 -10.47 -5.20
C ASN A 207 13.08 -10.11 -4.63
N LEU A 208 13.42 -10.60 -3.43
CA LEU A 208 14.71 -10.38 -2.79
C LEU A 208 15.84 -11.02 -3.59
N LEU A 209 15.71 -12.30 -3.94
CA LEU A 209 16.72 -13.03 -4.71
C LEU A 209 16.93 -12.39 -6.08
N PHE A 210 15.84 -12.14 -6.80
CA PHE A 210 15.87 -11.50 -8.10
C PHE A 210 16.54 -10.12 -8.02
N SER A 211 16.15 -9.27 -7.08
CA SER A 211 16.73 -7.93 -6.94
C SER A 211 18.21 -7.95 -6.59
N VAL A 212 18.62 -8.85 -5.67
CA VAL A 212 20.03 -8.96 -5.26
C VAL A 212 20.89 -9.50 -6.40
N ILE A 213 20.42 -10.54 -7.10
CA ILE A 213 21.16 -11.14 -8.23
C ILE A 213 21.24 -10.13 -9.37
N TRP A 214 20.12 -9.52 -9.76
CA TRP A 214 20.07 -8.54 -10.85
C TRP A 214 21.03 -7.37 -10.60
N LEU A 215 21.01 -6.80 -9.40
CA LEU A 215 21.83 -5.64 -9.07
C LEU A 215 23.33 -5.95 -8.88
N ARG A 216 23.73 -7.22 -8.95
CA ARG A 216 25.15 -7.60 -9.08
C ARG A 216 25.68 -7.39 -10.49
N PHE A 217 24.82 -7.56 -11.51
CA PHE A 217 25.19 -7.45 -12.91
C PHE A 217 24.82 -6.08 -13.51
N TRP A 218 23.69 -5.49 -13.09
CA TRP A 218 23.17 -4.23 -13.62
C TRP A 218 23.00 -3.17 -12.52
N ARG A 219 23.07 -1.90 -12.88
CA ARG A 219 22.97 -0.78 -11.91
C ARG A 219 21.53 -0.39 -11.56
N GLN A 220 20.57 -0.78 -12.38
CA GLN A 220 19.17 -0.36 -12.31
C GLN A 220 18.27 -1.54 -12.71
N GLY A 221 17.03 -1.56 -12.19
CA GLY A 221 16.05 -2.54 -12.62
C GLY A 221 15.63 -2.32 -14.09
N PRO A 222 15.20 -3.39 -14.78
CA PRO A 222 14.91 -3.37 -16.22
C PRO A 222 13.80 -2.38 -16.56
N VAL A 223 12.72 -2.36 -15.76
CA VAL A 223 11.56 -1.50 -16.03
C VAL A 223 11.87 -0.05 -15.65
N GLU A 224 12.62 0.17 -14.58
CA GLU A 224 13.08 1.51 -14.20
C GLU A 224 13.99 2.11 -15.28
N TRP A 225 14.86 1.30 -15.89
CA TRP A 225 15.68 1.73 -17.02
C TRP A 225 14.80 2.12 -18.21
N LEU A 226 13.83 1.28 -18.58
CA LEU A 226 12.90 1.56 -19.67
C LEU A 226 12.11 2.86 -19.41
N TRP A 227 11.58 3.01 -18.20
CA TRP A 227 10.84 4.20 -17.78
C TRP A 227 11.69 5.46 -17.89
N ARG A 228 12.96 5.41 -17.46
CA ARG A 228 13.89 6.53 -17.59
C ARG A 228 14.14 6.89 -19.06
N GLN A 229 14.32 5.92 -19.94
CA GLN A 229 14.49 6.16 -21.38
C GLN A 229 13.26 6.82 -22.01
N LEU A 230 12.07 6.32 -21.68
CA LEU A 230 10.81 6.91 -22.15
C LEU A 230 10.64 8.35 -21.66
N THR A 231 10.94 8.61 -20.39
CA THR A 231 10.84 9.96 -19.80
C THR A 231 11.79 10.93 -20.50
N LEU A 232 13.05 10.53 -20.74
CA LEU A 232 14.03 11.38 -21.42
C LEU A 232 13.64 11.72 -22.86
N ARG A 233 13.08 10.74 -23.58
CA ARG A 233 12.56 10.95 -24.94
C ARG A 233 11.34 11.86 -24.96
N ALA A 234 10.40 11.65 -24.02
CA ALA A 234 9.19 12.45 -23.91
C ALA A 234 9.47 13.89 -23.45
N SER A 235 10.48 14.11 -22.62
CA SER A 235 10.86 15.44 -22.13
C SER A 235 11.73 16.23 -23.11
N GLY A 236 11.96 15.73 -24.34
CA GLY A 236 12.76 16.41 -25.36
C GLY A 236 14.25 16.53 -25.02
N SER A 237 14.76 15.80 -24.03
CA SER A 237 16.15 15.90 -23.53
C SER A 237 17.11 14.98 -24.29
N LEU A 238 16.97 14.88 -25.61
CA LEU A 238 18.01 14.33 -26.47
C LEU A 238 18.78 15.52 -27.07
N ARG A 239 19.88 15.89 -26.41
CA ARG A 239 21.07 16.36 -27.13
C ARG A 239 22.03 15.19 -27.17
#